data_AF-A0A838S5G7-F1
#
_entry.id   AF-A0A838S5G7-F1
#
_cell.length_a   1.000
_cell.length_b   1.000
_cell.length_c   1.000
_cell.angle_alpha   90.00
_cell.angle_beta   90.00
_cell.angle_gamma   90.00
#
_symmetry.space_group_name_H-M   'P 1'
#
loop_
_entity.id
_entity.type
_entity.pdbx_description
1 polymer ?
#
loop_
_entity_poly.entity_id
_entity_poly.type
_entity_poly.pdbx_seq_one_letter_code
_entity_poly.pdbx_strand_id
1 'polypeptide(L)'
;ARHLRAHVDQLAAKSYWQRFACTPEFVVLFVPGDPFLEAAMQSDPALLEHAFERNVVVATPTTLIALLRTVAYTWRQEALARNAAQVHELGRELHSRLSTMGRHVAKLGRALGGAVDSYNSTVSSLESRVLVTARRFVDLEVANEELDPPEQVEKAPRTVQAVELVASAADALVALEHRSEPDRYGLSGLPSRRQDGDPGRSTLGG
;
A
#
# COMPACT_ATOMS: atom_id res chain seq x y z
N ALA A 1 15.79 53.39 13.97
CA ALA A 1 15.07 52.64 15.04
C ALA A 1 13.59 53.01 15.14
N ARG A 2 13.22 54.21 15.61
CA ARG A 2 11.81 54.58 15.93
C ARG A 2 10.79 54.31 14.81
N HIS A 3 11.14 54.62 13.57
CA HIS A 3 10.27 54.37 12.40
C HIS A 3 10.07 52.87 12.11
N LEU A 4 11.10 52.03 12.29
CA LEU A 4 10.98 50.58 12.10
C LEU A 4 10.09 49.97 13.18
N ARG A 5 10.29 50.34 14.45
CA ARG A 5 9.45 49.87 15.55
C ARG A 5 7.98 50.25 15.34
N ALA A 6 7.70 51.50 14.93
CA ALA A 6 6.35 51.92 14.57
C ALA A 6 5.76 51.11 13.39
N HIS A 7 6.57 50.77 12.39
CA HIS A 7 6.14 49.93 11.27
C HIS A 7 5.82 48.50 11.70
N VAL A 8 6.61 47.92 12.61
CA VAL A 8 6.34 46.61 13.23
C VAL A 8 4.98 46.63 13.92
N ASP A 9 4.74 47.62 14.77
CA ASP A 9 3.48 47.73 15.51
C ASP A 9 2.28 47.90 14.55
N GLN A 10 2.44 48.68 13.48
CA GLN A 10 1.42 48.83 12.44
C GLN A 10 1.13 47.53 11.67
N LEU A 11 2.16 46.73 11.36
CA LEU A 11 1.98 45.46 10.65
C LEU A 11 1.35 44.40 11.55
N ALA A 12 1.78 44.33 12.81
CA ALA A 12 1.22 43.42 13.81
C ALA A 12 -0.29 43.66 14.01
N ALA A 13 -0.69 44.93 14.09
CA ALA A 13 -2.10 45.31 14.25
C ALA A 13 -2.99 44.84 13.10
N LYS A 14 -2.44 44.65 11.88
CA LYS A 14 -3.23 44.23 10.70
C LYS A 14 -3.59 42.74 10.71
N SER A 15 -2.99 41.93 11.59
CA SER A 15 -3.37 40.53 11.89
C SER A 15 -3.68 39.66 10.64
N TYR A 16 -2.85 39.77 9.60
CA TYR A 16 -3.10 39.11 8.31
C TYR A 16 -3.28 37.58 8.44
N TRP A 17 -2.59 36.96 9.39
CA TRP A 17 -2.65 35.52 9.66
C TRP A 17 -3.99 35.03 10.23
N GLN A 18 -4.81 35.91 10.82
CA GLN A 18 -6.13 35.54 11.36
C GLN A 18 -7.23 35.55 10.28
N ARG A 19 -6.96 36.15 9.13
CA ARG A 19 -7.98 36.48 8.12
C ARG A 19 -8.12 35.43 7.02
N PHE A 20 -7.23 34.45 6.98
CA PHE A 20 -7.18 33.40 5.96
C PHE A 20 -6.90 32.04 6.60
N ALA A 21 -7.51 30.97 6.08
CA ALA A 21 -7.41 29.63 6.67
C ALA A 21 -6.04 28.95 6.46
N CYS A 22 -5.29 29.36 5.43
CA CYS A 22 -3.96 28.85 5.11
C CYS A 22 -3.03 30.04 4.82
N THR A 23 -2.61 30.76 5.85
CA THR A 23 -1.61 31.83 5.72
C THR A 23 -0.36 31.52 6.54
N PRO A 24 0.82 32.01 6.11
CA PRO A 24 2.01 32.00 6.96
C PRO A 24 1.69 32.65 8.31
N GLU A 25 2.24 32.11 9.39
CA GLU A 25 2.01 32.60 10.75
C GLU A 25 2.64 33.98 11.03
N PHE A 26 3.35 34.56 10.06
CA PHE A 26 4.09 35.81 10.22
C PHE A 26 3.99 36.73 9.00
N VAL A 27 4.29 38.02 9.23
CA VAL A 27 4.37 39.07 8.21
C VAL A 27 5.82 39.49 8.02
N VAL A 28 6.23 39.77 6.79
CA VAL A 28 7.59 40.24 6.50
C VAL A 28 7.62 41.77 6.41
N LEU A 29 8.43 42.41 7.26
CA LEU A 29 8.79 43.84 7.15
C LEU A 29 10.06 43.97 6.32
N PHE A 30 9.94 44.51 5.11
CA PHE A 30 11.09 44.72 4.25
C PHE A 30 11.87 45.99 4.60
N VAL A 31 13.21 45.89 4.63
CA VAL A 31 14.15 46.99 4.84
C VAL A 31 15.07 47.06 3.61
N PRO A 32 15.24 48.24 2.96
CA PRO A 32 15.86 48.34 1.63
C PRO A 32 17.38 48.10 1.59
N GLY A 33 18.00 47.70 2.69
CA GLY A 33 19.41 47.29 2.75
C GLY A 33 19.84 46.93 4.15
N ASP A 34 20.83 46.03 4.24
CA ASP A 34 21.41 45.57 5.51
C ASP A 34 21.97 46.72 6.39
N PRO A 35 22.66 47.75 5.85
CA PRO A 35 23.17 48.86 6.66
C PRO A 35 22.07 49.64 7.41
N PHE A 36 20.86 49.72 6.85
CA PHE A 36 19.74 50.40 7.50
C PHE A 36 19.21 49.59 8.69
N LEU A 37 19.21 48.26 8.58
CA LEU A 37 18.83 47.37 9.66
C LEU A 37 19.88 47.41 10.78
N GLU A 38 21.17 47.35 10.43
CA GLU A 38 22.28 47.44 11.39
C GLU A 38 22.25 48.75 12.18
N ALA A 39 22.13 49.90 11.50
CA ALA A 39 22.05 51.20 12.16
C ALA A 39 20.82 51.31 13.09
N ALA A 40 19.71 50.66 12.73
CA ALA A 40 18.53 50.60 13.57
C ALA A 40 18.74 49.73 14.82
N MET A 41 19.41 48.58 14.68
CA MET A 41 19.73 47.68 15.80
C MET A 41 20.78 48.27 16.76
N GLN A 42 21.76 49.04 16.25
CA GLN A 42 22.71 49.76 17.09
C GLN A 42 22.00 50.77 18.02
N SER A 43 20.92 51.39 17.53
CA SER A 43 20.12 52.34 18.30
C SER A 43 19.06 51.68 19.19
N ASP A 44 18.53 50.51 18.79
CA ASP A 44 17.54 49.73 19.54
C ASP A 44 17.87 48.22 19.39
N PRO A 45 18.71 47.66 20.29
CA PRO A 45 19.11 46.27 20.21
C PRO A 45 17.96 45.27 20.33
N ALA A 46 16.88 45.65 20.99
CA ALA A 46 15.69 44.81 21.21
C ALA A 46 14.72 44.80 20.02
N LEU A 47 15.05 45.48 18.91
CA LEU A 47 14.14 45.66 17.77
C LEU A 47 13.72 44.33 17.11
N LEU A 48 14.64 43.39 16.93
CA LEU A 48 14.33 42.10 16.31
C LEU A 48 13.44 41.24 17.21
N GLU A 49 13.75 41.18 18.50
CA GLU A 49 12.94 40.46 19.50
C GLU A 49 11.52 41.03 19.57
N HIS A 50 11.40 42.37 19.64
CA HIS A 50 10.11 43.06 19.62
C HIS A 50 9.27 42.72 18.37
N ALA A 51 9.93 42.56 17.22
CA ALA A 51 9.29 42.18 15.96
C ALA A 51 8.86 40.70 15.96
N PHE A 52 9.71 39.79 16.41
CA PHE A 52 9.39 38.36 16.49
C PHE A 52 8.23 38.06 17.44
N GLU A 53 8.18 38.69 18.62
CA GLU A 53 7.06 38.58 19.56
C GLU A 53 5.70 38.97 18.95
N ARG A 54 5.72 39.75 17.87
CA ARG A 54 4.55 40.25 17.16
C ARG A 54 4.32 39.54 15.82
N ASN A 55 5.00 38.42 15.58
CA ASN A 55 4.98 37.67 14.32
C ASN A 55 5.37 38.55 13.11
N VAL A 56 6.30 39.48 13.30
CA VAL A 56 6.86 40.31 12.23
C VAL A 56 8.33 39.94 12.03
N VAL A 57 8.65 39.39 10.86
CA VAL A 57 10.02 39.07 10.47
C VAL A 57 10.59 40.25 9.71
N VAL A 58 11.63 40.88 10.26
CA VAL A 58 12.35 41.96 9.56
C VAL A 58 13.30 41.33 8.56
N ALA A 59 13.17 41.69 7.29
CA ALA A 59 13.98 41.14 6.20
C ALA A 59 14.58 42.25 5.32
N THR A 60 15.86 42.09 5.02
CA THR A 60 16.63 42.81 4.00
C THR A 60 16.54 42.06 2.67
N PRO A 61 17.05 42.60 1.54
CA PRO A 61 17.01 41.87 0.26
C PRO A 61 17.62 40.46 0.36
N THR A 62 18.73 40.33 1.08
CA THR A 62 19.44 39.06 1.26
C THR A 62 18.60 38.06 2.08
N THR A 63 18.08 38.48 3.23
CA THR A 63 17.31 37.61 4.12
C THR A 63 15.92 37.30 3.57
N LEU A 64 15.30 38.21 2.82
CA LEU A 64 14.07 37.95 2.09
C LEU A 64 14.27 36.84 1.04
N ILE A 65 15.34 36.91 0.24
CA ILE A 65 15.66 35.86 -0.74
C ILE A 65 15.87 34.52 -0.04
N ALA A 66 16.58 34.51 1.11
CA ALA A 66 16.79 33.30 1.90
C ALA A 66 15.46 32.70 2.38
N LEU A 67 14.58 33.51 2.98
CA LEU A 67 13.26 33.09 3.44
C LEU A 67 12.40 32.52 2.30
N LEU A 68 12.32 33.23 1.17
CA LEU A 68 11.56 32.78 0.00
C LEU A 68 12.11 31.48 -0.59
N ARG A 69 13.44 31.32 -0.62
CA ARG A 69 14.08 30.08 -1.07
C ARG A 69 13.77 28.91 -0.14
N THR A 70 13.75 29.14 1.18
CA THR A 70 13.36 28.14 2.18
C THR A 70 11.91 27.71 1.96
N VAL A 71 10.98 28.66 1.82
CA VAL A 71 9.56 28.35 1.54
C VAL A 71 9.41 27.57 0.25
N ALA A 72 10.07 27.99 -0.83
CA ALA A 72 10.05 27.30 -2.12
C ALA A 72 10.68 25.90 -2.05
N TYR A 73 11.64 25.68 -1.17
CA TYR A 73 12.20 24.35 -0.91
C TYR A 73 11.20 23.47 -0.16
N THR A 74 10.58 24.00 0.90
CA THR A 74 9.57 23.28 1.70
C THR A 74 8.40 22.81 0.83
N TRP A 75 7.84 23.67 -0.03
CA TRP A 75 6.76 23.26 -0.93
C TRP A 75 7.17 22.19 -1.94
N ARG A 76 8.41 22.23 -2.45
CA ARG A 76 8.92 21.19 -3.34
C ARG A 76 9.08 19.86 -2.62
N GLN A 77 9.58 19.88 -1.38
CA GLN A 77 9.69 18.68 -0.54
C GLN A 77 8.32 18.09 -0.24
N GLU A 78 7.35 18.93 0.13
CA GLU A 78 5.98 18.47 0.40
C GLU A 78 5.31 17.89 -0.85
N ALA A 79 5.47 18.52 -2.02
CA ALA A 79 4.97 17.99 -3.28
C ALA A 79 5.62 16.63 -3.63
N LEU A 80 6.93 16.51 -3.45
CA LEU A 80 7.65 15.25 -3.68
C LEU A 80 7.18 14.14 -2.74
N ALA A 81 7.03 14.45 -1.45
CA ALA A 81 6.53 13.50 -0.46
C ALA A 81 5.10 13.02 -0.79
N ARG A 82 4.20 13.94 -1.16
CA ARG A 82 2.84 13.59 -1.58
C ARG A 82 2.82 12.70 -2.82
N ASN A 83 3.62 13.04 -3.83
CA ASN A 83 3.73 12.23 -5.05
C ASN A 83 4.28 10.83 -4.75
N ALA A 84 5.30 10.72 -3.90
CA ALA A 84 5.86 9.43 -3.51
C ALA A 84 4.84 8.56 -2.79
N ALA A 85 4.05 9.14 -1.88
CA ALA A 85 2.97 8.43 -1.20
C ALA A 85 1.90 7.92 -2.19
N GLN A 86 1.52 8.74 -3.17
CA GLN A 86 0.56 8.36 -4.20
C GLN A 86 1.09 7.25 -5.11
N VAL A 87 2.37 7.32 -5.52
CA VAL A 87 3.02 6.27 -6.32
C VAL A 87 3.07 4.96 -5.54
N HIS A 88 3.38 5.02 -4.24
CA HIS A 88 3.40 3.83 -3.39
C HIS A 88 2.03 3.15 -3.32
N GLU A 89 0.97 3.90 -3.07
CA GLU A 89 -0.38 3.33 -2.99
C GLU A 89 -0.84 2.75 -4.34
N LEU A 90 -0.58 3.47 -5.44
CA LEU A 90 -0.88 2.96 -6.79
C LEU A 90 -0.10 1.69 -7.11
N GLY A 91 1.17 1.62 -6.69
CA GLY A 91 2.00 0.42 -6.84
C GLY A 91 1.44 -0.77 -6.06
N ARG A 92 0.99 -0.54 -4.82
CA ARG A 92 0.35 -1.57 -3.98
C ARG A 92 -0.96 -2.08 -4.59
N GLU A 93 -1.77 -1.16 -5.11
CA GLU A 93 -3.01 -1.50 -5.81
C GLU A 93 -2.74 -2.32 -7.08
N LEU A 94 -1.80 -1.87 -7.92
CA LEU A 94 -1.41 -2.57 -9.14
C LEU A 94 -0.93 -4.00 -8.85
N HIS A 95 -0.07 -4.16 -7.85
CA HIS A 95 0.44 -5.46 -7.44
C HIS A 95 -0.70 -6.41 -7.00
N SER A 96 -1.65 -5.91 -6.20
CA SER A 96 -2.84 -6.67 -5.78
C SER A 96 -3.69 -7.13 -6.97
N ARG A 97 -3.90 -6.23 -7.95
CA ARG A 97 -4.64 -6.54 -9.18
C ARG A 97 -3.92 -7.59 -10.03
N LEU A 98 -2.60 -7.46 -10.20
CA LEU A 98 -1.78 -8.44 -10.93
C LEU A 98 -1.80 -9.82 -10.26
N SER A 99 -1.69 -9.88 -8.94
CA SER A 99 -1.82 -11.13 -8.18
C SER A 99 -3.16 -11.82 -8.44
N THR A 100 -4.26 -11.06 -8.39
CA THR A 100 -5.61 -11.57 -8.66
C THR A 100 -5.74 -12.07 -10.09
N MET A 101 -5.23 -11.31 -11.06
CA MET A 101 -5.21 -11.71 -12.46
C MET A 101 -4.39 -12.98 -12.67
N GLY A 102 -3.22 -13.11 -12.04
CA GLY A 102 -2.38 -14.30 -12.07
C GLY A 102 -3.12 -15.56 -11.62
N ARG A 103 -3.90 -15.48 -10.52
CA ARG A 103 -4.75 -16.60 -10.07
C ARG A 103 -5.81 -16.98 -11.11
N HIS A 104 -6.45 -15.99 -11.74
CA HIS A 104 -7.44 -16.26 -12.78
C HIS A 104 -6.81 -16.92 -14.01
N VAL A 105 -5.65 -16.45 -14.47
CA VAL A 105 -4.92 -17.04 -15.59
C VAL A 105 -4.46 -18.47 -15.26
N ALA A 106 -3.98 -18.72 -14.05
CA ALA A 106 -3.60 -20.07 -13.62
C ALA A 106 -4.81 -21.03 -13.60
N LYS A 107 -5.98 -20.56 -13.14
CA LYS A 107 -7.22 -21.35 -13.19
C LYS A 107 -7.63 -21.65 -14.63
N LEU A 108 -7.53 -20.66 -15.53
CA LEU A 108 -7.83 -20.83 -16.94
C LEU A 108 -6.90 -21.85 -17.61
N GLY A 109 -5.59 -21.79 -17.32
CA GLY A 109 -4.62 -22.75 -17.84
C GLY A 109 -4.95 -24.20 -17.44
N ARG A 110 -5.36 -24.44 -16.19
CA ARG A 110 -5.80 -25.76 -15.73
C ARG A 110 -7.07 -26.24 -16.45
N ALA A 111 -8.04 -25.35 -16.64
CA ALA A 111 -9.28 -25.69 -17.34
C ALA A 111 -9.02 -26.05 -18.81
N LEU A 112 -8.12 -25.33 -19.48
CA LEU A 112 -7.68 -25.65 -20.83
C LEU A 112 -6.97 -27.01 -20.89
N GLY A 113 -6.12 -27.32 -19.91
CA GLY A 113 -5.48 -28.65 -19.81
C GLY A 113 -6.52 -29.77 -19.75
N GLY A 114 -7.51 -29.67 -18.85
CA GLY A 114 -8.57 -30.67 -18.74
C GLY A 114 -9.46 -30.78 -19.98
N ALA A 115 -9.66 -29.67 -20.72
CA ALA A 115 -10.38 -29.70 -21.99
C ALA A 115 -9.60 -30.47 -23.07
N VAL A 116 -8.27 -30.28 -23.15
CA VAL A 116 -7.38 -31.04 -24.04
C VAL A 116 -7.38 -32.53 -23.68
N ASP A 117 -7.31 -32.87 -22.38
CA ASP A 117 -7.37 -34.27 -21.93
C ASP A 117 -8.69 -34.96 -22.31
N SER A 118 -9.81 -34.23 -22.16
CA SER A 118 -11.15 -34.72 -22.52
C SER A 118 -11.28 -34.92 -24.03
N TYR A 119 -10.75 -34.00 -24.83
CA TYR A 119 -10.69 -34.11 -26.28
C TYR A 119 -9.88 -35.35 -26.70
N ASN A 120 -8.67 -35.51 -26.17
CA ASN A 120 -7.79 -36.65 -26.48
C ASN A 120 -8.45 -37.99 -26.12
N SER A 121 -9.12 -38.07 -24.97
CA SER A 121 -9.84 -39.27 -24.54
C SER A 121 -11.01 -39.62 -25.48
N THR A 122 -11.69 -38.60 -26.01
CA THR A 122 -12.80 -38.77 -26.96
C THR A 122 -12.28 -39.25 -28.31
N VAL A 123 -11.21 -38.65 -28.84
CA VAL A 123 -10.55 -39.09 -30.07
C VAL A 123 -10.07 -40.54 -29.94
N SER A 124 -9.41 -40.90 -28.84
CA SER A 124 -8.95 -42.26 -28.60
C SER A 124 -10.11 -43.28 -28.57
N SER A 125 -11.25 -42.92 -27.98
CA SER A 125 -12.46 -43.77 -27.97
C SER A 125 -13.09 -43.90 -29.36
N LEU A 126 -13.12 -42.82 -30.13
CA LEU A 126 -13.60 -42.82 -31.52
C LEU A 126 -12.74 -43.77 -32.37
N GLU A 127 -11.42 -43.66 -32.30
CA GLU A 127 -10.49 -44.50 -33.05
C GLU A 127 -10.59 -45.98 -32.67
N SER A 128 -10.55 -46.27 -31.36
CA SER A 128 -10.47 -47.65 -30.86
C SER A 128 -11.77 -48.44 -30.97
N ARG A 129 -12.93 -47.78 -30.97
CA ARG A 129 -14.23 -48.46 -30.95
C ARG A 129 -15.08 -48.15 -32.18
N VAL A 130 -15.24 -46.86 -32.49
CA VAL A 130 -16.19 -46.42 -33.51
C VAL A 130 -15.63 -46.67 -34.91
N LEU A 131 -14.40 -46.21 -35.19
CA LEU A 131 -13.78 -46.40 -36.50
C LEU A 131 -13.50 -47.88 -36.81
N VAL A 132 -13.16 -48.68 -35.79
CA VAL A 132 -13.05 -50.15 -35.94
C VAL A 132 -14.37 -50.77 -36.37
N THR A 133 -15.49 -50.34 -35.78
CA THR A 133 -16.81 -50.84 -36.14
C THR A 133 -17.24 -50.36 -37.53
N ALA A 134 -16.93 -49.10 -37.88
CA ALA A 134 -17.20 -48.55 -39.20
C ALA A 134 -16.44 -49.32 -40.30
N ARG A 135 -15.16 -49.68 -40.07
CA ARG A 135 -14.38 -50.50 -41.01
C ARG A 135 -15.01 -51.88 -41.25
N ARG A 136 -15.54 -52.53 -40.21
CA ARG A 136 -16.27 -53.80 -40.37
C ARG A 136 -17.53 -53.68 -41.23
N PHE A 137 -18.18 -52.52 -41.26
CA PHE A 137 -19.33 -52.28 -42.13
C PHE A 137 -18.92 -52.13 -43.60
N VAL A 138 -17.75 -51.53 -43.85
CA VAL A 138 -17.14 -51.50 -45.19
C VAL A 138 -16.76 -52.91 -45.63
N ASP A 139 -16.15 -53.72 -44.76
CA ASP A 139 -15.82 -55.13 -45.05
C ASP A 139 -17.04 -56.00 -45.37
N LEU A 140 -18.22 -55.62 -44.87
CA LEU A 140 -19.50 -56.29 -45.12
C LEU A 140 -20.26 -55.70 -46.32
N GLU A 141 -19.64 -54.81 -47.11
CA GLU A 141 -20.21 -54.11 -48.27
C GLU A 141 -21.48 -53.29 -47.96
N VAL A 142 -21.68 -52.91 -46.69
CA VAL A 142 -22.84 -52.11 -46.25
C VAL A 142 -22.59 -50.61 -46.43
N ALA A 143 -21.32 -50.18 -46.47
CA ALA A 143 -20.91 -48.79 -46.66
C ALA A 143 -19.71 -48.68 -47.62
N ASN A 144 -19.67 -47.65 -48.46
CA ASN A 144 -18.68 -47.49 -49.54
C ASN A 144 -17.71 -46.30 -49.37
N GLU A 145 -17.78 -45.55 -48.26
CA GLU A 145 -16.89 -44.40 -47.99
C GLU A 145 -15.92 -44.70 -46.85
N GLU A 146 -14.63 -44.41 -47.08
CA GLU A 146 -13.57 -44.52 -46.08
C GLU A 146 -13.56 -43.27 -45.18
N LEU A 147 -13.43 -43.48 -43.87
CA LEU A 147 -13.49 -42.39 -42.87
C LEU A 147 -12.08 -41.93 -42.48
N ASP A 148 -11.83 -40.62 -42.60
CA ASP A 148 -10.58 -40.00 -42.18
C ASP A 148 -10.46 -39.91 -40.64
N PRO A 149 -9.28 -40.21 -40.07
CA PRO A 149 -9.04 -40.02 -38.64
C PRO A 149 -8.94 -38.52 -38.30
N PRO A 150 -9.42 -38.10 -37.12
CA PRO A 150 -9.27 -36.72 -36.67
C PRO A 150 -7.80 -36.34 -36.42
N GLU A 151 -7.43 -35.08 -36.68
CA GLU A 151 -6.09 -34.56 -36.37
C GLU A 151 -5.86 -34.46 -34.85
N GLN A 152 -4.64 -34.81 -34.40
CA GLN A 152 -4.26 -34.74 -32.99
C GLN A 152 -3.89 -33.32 -32.55
N VAL A 153 -4.28 -32.93 -31.34
CA VAL A 153 -3.90 -31.65 -30.72
C VAL A 153 -2.83 -31.90 -29.65
N GLU A 154 -1.55 -31.74 -30.00
CA GLU A 154 -0.41 -31.89 -29.06
C GLU A 154 0.00 -30.58 -28.35
N LYS A 155 -0.82 -29.52 -28.39
CA LYS A 155 -0.46 -28.23 -27.77
C LYS A 155 -0.89 -28.16 -26.31
N ALA A 156 0.07 -28.33 -25.41
CA ALA A 156 -0.12 -28.03 -23.99
C ALA A 156 -0.26 -26.50 -23.76
N PRO A 157 -1.19 -26.05 -22.90
CA PRO A 157 -1.24 -24.66 -22.47
C PRO A 157 0.07 -24.23 -21.82
N ARG A 158 0.60 -23.06 -22.20
CA ARG A 158 1.83 -22.52 -21.59
C ARG A 158 1.59 -22.18 -20.12
N THR A 159 2.46 -22.66 -19.24
CA THR A 159 2.47 -22.28 -17.83
C THR A 159 2.98 -20.85 -17.67
N VAL A 160 2.29 -20.05 -16.86
CA VAL A 160 2.77 -18.70 -16.49
C VAL A 160 4.00 -18.86 -15.59
N GLN A 161 5.16 -18.41 -16.08
CA GLN A 161 6.44 -18.50 -15.35
C GLN A 161 6.92 -17.16 -14.79
N ALA A 162 6.16 -16.07 -14.96
CA ALA A 162 6.58 -14.75 -14.50
C ALA A 162 6.67 -14.71 -12.97
N VAL A 163 7.86 -14.39 -12.44
CA VAL A 163 8.17 -14.37 -11.00
C VAL A 163 7.19 -13.51 -10.21
N GLU A 164 6.81 -12.33 -10.74
CA GLU A 164 5.84 -11.42 -10.12
C GLU A 164 4.43 -12.02 -9.94
N LEU A 165 4.06 -13.00 -10.77
CA LEU A 165 2.76 -13.68 -10.72
C LEU A 165 2.80 -15.00 -9.94
N VAL A 166 4.00 -15.55 -9.73
CA VAL A 166 4.24 -16.82 -9.00
C VAL A 166 4.60 -16.56 -7.53
N ALA A 167 5.38 -15.53 -7.23
CA ALA A 167 5.78 -15.14 -5.87
C ALA A 167 4.57 -14.84 -4.97
N SER A 168 3.51 -14.24 -5.53
CA SER A 168 2.26 -13.98 -4.79
C SER A 168 1.53 -15.25 -4.32
N ALA A 169 1.76 -16.41 -4.94
CA ALA A 169 1.17 -17.67 -4.47
C ALA A 169 1.94 -18.22 -3.26
N ALA A 170 3.26 -18.05 -3.22
CA ALA A 170 4.12 -18.51 -2.13
C ALA A 170 4.09 -17.58 -0.91
N ASP A 171 4.14 -16.25 -1.10
CA ASP A 171 4.07 -15.29 0.01
C ASP A 171 2.71 -15.30 0.71
N ALA A 172 1.62 -15.53 -0.04
CA ALA A 172 0.30 -15.72 0.55
C ALA A 172 0.19 -17.01 1.38
N LEU A 173 0.94 -18.06 1.04
CA LEU A 173 1.03 -19.31 1.82
C LEU A 173 1.85 -19.09 3.11
N VAL A 174 2.99 -18.41 3.04
CA VAL A 174 3.84 -18.10 4.21
C VAL A 174 3.12 -17.18 5.21
N ALA A 175 2.35 -16.20 4.73
CA ALA A 175 1.55 -15.31 5.58
C ALA A 175 0.37 -16.02 6.28
N LEU A 176 -0.16 -17.11 5.70
CA LEU A 176 -1.22 -17.92 6.32
C LEU A 176 -0.67 -18.96 7.31
N GLU A 177 0.56 -19.45 7.08
CA GLU A 177 1.24 -20.40 7.95
C GLU A 177 1.63 -19.77 9.30
N HIS A 178 2.08 -18.51 9.30
CA HIS A 178 2.38 -17.76 10.54
C HIS A 178 1.15 -17.37 11.38
N ARG A 179 -0.08 -17.48 10.84
CA ARG A 179 -1.31 -17.22 11.60
C ARG A 179 -1.88 -18.48 12.28
N SER A 180 -1.19 -19.62 12.14
CA SER A 180 -1.66 -20.94 12.55
C SER A 180 -0.82 -21.57 13.68
N GLU A 181 -0.17 -20.77 14.52
CA GLU A 181 0.29 -21.25 15.83
C GLU A 181 -0.86 -21.12 16.85
N PRO A 182 -1.44 -22.22 17.35
CA PRO A 182 -2.34 -22.16 18.48
C PRO A 182 -1.51 -21.91 19.74
N ASP A 183 -1.87 -20.84 20.44
CA ASP A 183 -1.42 -20.47 21.78
C ASP A 183 -1.35 -21.69 22.71
N ARG A 184 -0.16 -22.27 22.84
CA ARG A 184 0.14 -23.40 23.73
C ARG A 184 0.90 -22.89 24.95
N TYR A 185 0.20 -22.14 25.80
CA TYR A 185 0.50 -21.91 27.22
C TYR A 185 -0.88 -21.59 27.84
N GLY A 186 -1.46 -22.36 28.77
CA GLY A 186 -0.89 -22.85 30.00
C GLY A 186 -1.67 -22.26 31.18
N LEU A 187 -2.97 -22.58 31.29
CA LEU A 187 -3.80 -22.22 32.46
C LEU A 187 -4.11 -23.47 33.27
N SER A 188 -3.21 -23.82 34.19
CA SER A 188 -3.45 -24.72 35.31
C SER A 188 -2.56 -24.30 36.46
N GLY A 189 -3.06 -23.41 37.32
CA GLY A 189 -2.34 -22.95 38.51
C GLY A 189 -2.94 -21.71 39.14
N LEU A 190 -4.19 -21.78 39.60
CA LEU A 190 -4.71 -20.81 40.57
C LEU A 190 -4.38 -21.29 41.99
N PRO A 191 -3.75 -20.48 42.86
CA PRO A 191 -3.62 -20.84 44.26
C PRO A 191 -4.93 -20.50 45.00
N SER A 192 -5.68 -21.53 45.37
CA SER A 192 -6.80 -21.39 46.30
C SER A 192 -6.25 -21.18 47.72
N ARG A 193 -6.44 -19.95 48.20
CA ARG A 193 -6.14 -19.45 49.54
C ARG A 193 -6.74 -20.38 50.61
N ARG A 194 -5.91 -20.96 51.47
CA ARG A 194 -6.37 -21.53 52.76
C ARG A 194 -6.83 -20.38 53.65
N GLN A 195 -8.01 -20.51 54.23
CA GLN A 195 -8.34 -19.94 55.53
C GLN A 195 -9.04 -21.00 56.37
N ASP A 196 -8.61 -21.06 57.62
CA ASP A 196 -8.93 -22.03 58.66
C ASP A 196 -10.41 -22.06 59.06
N GLY A 197 -10.82 -23.21 59.60
CA GLY A 197 -12.12 -23.38 60.26
C GLY A 197 -12.45 -24.85 60.57
N ASP A 198 -11.76 -25.44 61.54
CA ASP A 198 -12.06 -26.71 62.22
C ASP A 198 -13.18 -26.52 63.29
N PRO A 199 -13.68 -27.55 64.02
CA PRO A 199 -14.28 -28.85 63.67
C PRO A 199 -15.78 -28.91 64.05
N GLY A 200 -16.55 -29.87 63.52
CA GLY A 200 -17.87 -30.14 64.12
C GLY A 200 -18.77 -31.20 63.47
N ARG A 201 -18.75 -32.40 64.08
CA ARG A 201 -19.89 -33.32 64.29
C ARG A 201 -20.53 -34.08 63.11
N SER A 202 -20.52 -35.42 63.27
CA SER A 202 -21.69 -36.33 63.15
C SER A 202 -22.32 -36.47 61.75
N THR A 203 -22.44 -37.63 61.11
CA THR A 203 -23.14 -38.85 61.57
C THR A 203 -23.10 -39.91 60.45
N LEU A 204 -23.12 -41.19 60.84
CA LEU A 204 -23.87 -42.32 60.25
C LEU A 204 -23.62 -42.77 58.78
N GLY A 205 -23.15 -44.01 58.66
CA GLY A 205 -23.95 -45.08 58.02
C GLY A 205 -23.39 -45.68 56.74
N GLY A 206 -23.19 -47.01 56.74
CA GLY A 206 -23.07 -47.85 55.54
C GLY A 206 -21.87 -48.76 55.56
#